data_AF-A0A971EIA8-F1
#
_entry.id   AF-A0A971EIA8-F1
#
_cell.length_a   1.000
_cell.length_b   1.000
_cell.length_c   1.000
_cell.angle_alpha   90.00
_cell.angle_beta   90.00
_cell.angle_gamma   90.00
#
_symmetry.space_group_name_H-M   'P 1'
#
loop_
_entity.id
_entity.type
_entity.pdbx_description
1 polymer ?
#
loop_
_entity_poly.entity_id
_entity_poly.type
_entity_poly.pdbx_seq_one_letter_code
_entity_poly.pdbx_strand_id
1 'polypeptide(L)'
;MAARTDHVQPQQAQPGKLTSLRRATFGSRWWLAVAWGGHLLLLHLLMVPLVSLALYFPGLDLLLSCLYLILLAALTWNLGKDSRLSLPATAVAGLIAQLPGFLLTIASRDSYLGLAAGPTYWPFVLQLWHTPFLPLLSLFPFPVAGGLSLAYRALFFLSGAYVIFMLTVVSLSRKQKQRPLAS
;
A
#
# COMPACT_ATOMS: atom_id res chain seq x y z
N MET A 1 -32.69 -34.27 -58.85
CA MET A 1 -32.44 -33.71 -57.50
C MET A 1 -31.00 -33.22 -57.45
N ALA A 2 -30.77 -31.92 -57.62
CA ALA A 2 -29.43 -31.34 -57.64
C ALA A 2 -29.08 -30.81 -56.24
N ALA A 3 -27.98 -31.29 -55.66
CA ALA A 3 -27.49 -30.90 -54.35
C ALA A 3 -26.81 -29.52 -54.43
N ARG A 4 -27.34 -28.56 -53.67
CA ARG A 4 -26.79 -27.21 -53.54
C ARG A 4 -25.73 -27.21 -52.46
N THR A 5 -24.46 -27.11 -52.85
CA THR A 5 -23.33 -26.92 -51.93
C THR A 5 -23.16 -25.43 -51.67
N ASP A 6 -23.61 -24.96 -50.50
CA ASP A 6 -23.39 -23.60 -50.05
C ASP A 6 -21.95 -23.45 -49.54
N HIS A 7 -21.13 -22.72 -50.31
CA HIS A 7 -19.81 -22.30 -49.90
C HIS A 7 -19.93 -21.23 -48.80
N VAL A 8 -19.77 -21.64 -47.54
CA VAL A 8 -19.61 -20.71 -46.42
C VAL A 8 -18.22 -20.09 -46.50
N GLN A 9 -18.16 -18.82 -46.88
CA GLN A 9 -16.92 -18.03 -46.88
C GLN A 9 -16.44 -17.83 -45.42
N PRO A 10 -15.19 -18.16 -45.09
CA PRO A 10 -14.64 -17.91 -43.77
C PRO A 10 -14.55 -16.40 -43.54
N GLN A 11 -15.32 -15.92 -42.56
CA GLN A 11 -15.37 -14.53 -42.14
C GLN A 11 -13.99 -14.12 -41.61
N GLN A 12 -13.21 -13.40 -42.42
CA GLN A 12 -11.91 -12.86 -42.03
C GLN A 12 -12.09 -11.91 -40.84
N ALA A 13 -11.66 -12.35 -39.65
CA ALA A 13 -11.69 -11.56 -38.43
C ALA A 13 -10.83 -10.30 -38.60
N GLN A 14 -11.47 -9.13 -38.62
CA GLN A 14 -10.79 -7.84 -38.79
C GLN A 14 -9.81 -7.58 -37.62
N PRO A 15 -8.50 -7.48 -37.86
CA PRO A 15 -7.48 -7.29 -36.82
C PRO A 15 -7.50 -5.91 -36.15
N GLY A 16 -8.32 -4.96 -36.63
CA GLY A 16 -8.36 -3.57 -36.15
C GLY A 16 -9.20 -3.30 -34.90
N LYS A 17 -10.15 -4.16 -34.52
CA LYS A 17 -11.05 -3.91 -33.37
C LYS A 17 -10.46 -4.28 -32.00
N LEU A 18 -9.43 -5.13 -31.97
CA LEU A 18 -8.82 -5.60 -30.72
C LEU A 18 -7.89 -4.56 -30.06
N THR A 19 -7.30 -3.65 -30.84
CA THR A 19 -6.33 -2.66 -30.35
C THR A 19 -6.98 -1.46 -29.66
N SER A 20 -8.19 -1.06 -30.08
CA SER A 20 -8.92 0.06 -29.46
C SER A 20 -9.51 -0.31 -28.09
N LEU A 21 -10.06 -1.52 -27.94
CA LEU A 21 -10.61 -2.02 -26.66
C LEU A 21 -9.54 -2.23 -25.58
N ARG A 22 -8.31 -2.58 -25.97
CA ARG A 22 -7.18 -2.78 -25.04
C ARG A 22 -6.65 -1.47 -24.48
N ARG A 23 -6.77 -0.36 -25.23
CA ARG A 23 -6.28 0.96 -24.81
C ARG A 23 -7.24 1.64 -23.83
N ALA A 24 -8.55 1.45 -23.99
CA ALA A 24 -9.57 1.97 -23.06
C ALA A 24 -9.54 1.31 -21.67
N THR A 25 -9.16 0.03 -21.60
CA THR A 25 -9.10 -0.73 -20.35
C THR A 25 -7.80 -0.54 -19.56
N PHE A 26 -6.74 -0.02 -20.19
CA PHE A 26 -5.46 0.23 -19.50
C PHE A 26 -5.53 1.47 -18.61
N GLY A 27 -6.08 2.57 -19.10
CA GLY A 27 -6.19 3.83 -18.35
C GLY A 27 -7.03 3.69 -17.07
N SER A 28 -8.12 2.92 -17.13
CA SER A 28 -9.05 2.78 -15.99
C SER A 28 -8.42 2.08 -14.77
N ARG A 29 -7.46 1.17 -14.98
CA ARG A 29 -6.81 0.42 -13.88
C ARG A 29 -5.88 1.30 -13.06
N TRP A 30 -5.16 2.21 -13.72
CA TRP A 30 -4.24 3.13 -13.05
C TRP A 30 -4.96 4.24 -12.31
N TRP A 31 -6.05 4.77 -12.89
CA TRP A 31 -6.92 5.71 -12.18
C TRP A 31 -7.50 5.10 -10.90
N LEU A 32 -7.93 3.84 -10.98
CA LEU A 32 -8.41 3.11 -9.82
C LEU A 32 -7.31 2.94 -8.77
N ALA A 33 -6.08 2.62 -9.17
CA ALA A 33 -4.93 2.53 -8.26
C ALA A 33 -4.63 3.86 -7.56
N VAL A 34 -4.67 4.97 -8.29
CA VAL A 34 -4.47 6.33 -7.73
C VAL A 34 -5.57 6.66 -6.74
N ALA A 35 -6.83 6.42 -7.09
CA ALA A 35 -7.96 6.67 -6.19
C ALA A 35 -7.83 5.85 -4.89
N TRP A 36 -7.49 4.57 -4.99
CA TRP A 36 -7.23 3.74 -3.81
C TRP A 36 -6.02 4.20 -3.00
N GLY A 37 -4.93 4.60 -3.66
CA GLY A 37 -3.79 5.22 -2.99
C GLY A 37 -4.18 6.47 -2.21
N GLY A 38 -5.06 7.31 -2.78
CA GLY A 38 -5.62 8.47 -2.10
C GLY A 38 -6.47 8.12 -0.87
N HIS A 39 -7.33 7.10 -0.94
CA HIS A 39 -8.10 6.65 0.23
C HIS A 39 -7.20 6.12 1.36
N LEU A 40 -6.15 5.38 1.01
CA LEU A 40 -5.18 4.85 1.96
C LEU A 40 -4.32 5.94 2.59
N LEU A 41 -3.92 6.93 1.78
CA LEU A 41 -3.26 8.15 2.25
C LEU A 41 -4.15 8.89 3.26
N LEU A 42 -5.43 9.08 2.92
CA LEU A 42 -6.39 9.74 3.79
C LEU A 42 -6.56 8.97 5.12
N LEU A 43 -6.71 7.64 5.08
CA LEU A 43 -6.74 6.82 6.30
C LEU A 43 -5.49 7.06 7.16
N HIS A 44 -4.31 7.07 6.55
CA HIS A 44 -3.05 7.29 7.27
C HIS A 44 -3.01 8.70 7.90
N LEU A 45 -3.35 9.73 7.13
CA LEU A 45 -3.40 11.13 7.60
C LEU A 45 -4.39 11.33 8.75
N LEU A 46 -5.52 10.62 8.76
CA LEU A 46 -6.48 10.66 9.86
C LEU A 46 -5.95 9.95 11.12
N MET A 47 -5.23 8.84 10.95
CA MET A 47 -4.71 8.07 12.07
C MET A 47 -3.49 8.68 12.74
N VAL A 48 -2.67 9.45 12.02
CA VAL A 48 -1.52 10.17 12.60
C VAL A 48 -1.93 11.02 13.82
N PRO A 49 -2.85 12.01 13.72
CA PRO A 49 -3.24 12.83 14.85
C PRO A 49 -4.01 12.04 15.92
N LEU A 50 -4.83 11.07 15.54
CA LEU A 50 -5.57 10.24 16.50
C LEU A 50 -4.63 9.42 17.40
N VAL A 51 -3.66 8.73 16.81
CA VAL A 51 -2.67 7.96 17.59
C VAL A 51 -1.76 8.91 18.36
N SER A 52 -1.37 10.05 17.78
CA SER A 52 -0.58 11.07 18.48
C SER A 52 -1.27 11.57 19.75
N LEU A 53 -2.58 11.83 19.69
CA LEU A 53 -3.38 12.23 20.85
C LEU A 53 -3.58 11.07 21.84
N ALA A 54 -3.60 9.84 21.36
CA ALA A 54 -3.72 8.67 22.24
C ALA A 54 -2.42 8.36 23.00
N LEU A 55 -1.25 8.87 22.59
CA LEU A 55 0.00 8.72 23.35
C LEU A 55 -0.08 9.31 24.77
N TYR A 56 -1.02 10.23 25.03
CA TYR A 56 -1.28 10.77 26.37
C TYR A 56 -2.04 9.79 27.29
N PHE A 57 -2.61 8.71 26.73
CA PHE A 57 -3.42 7.73 27.45
C PHE A 57 -2.80 6.32 27.32
N PRO A 58 -2.16 5.79 28.36
CA PRO A 58 -1.49 4.50 28.30
C PRO A 58 -2.40 3.38 27.78
N GLY A 59 -1.99 2.72 26.70
CA GLY A 59 -2.69 1.58 26.11
C GLY A 59 -3.74 1.96 25.05
N LEU A 60 -4.26 3.19 25.06
CA LEU A 60 -5.17 3.67 24.01
C LEU A 60 -4.43 3.84 22.67
N ASP A 61 -3.18 4.29 22.73
CA ASP A 61 -2.28 4.40 21.60
C ASP A 61 -2.08 3.04 20.91
N LEU A 62 -1.83 1.98 21.69
CA LEU A 62 -1.68 0.63 21.17
C LEU A 62 -2.98 0.11 20.56
N LEU A 63 -4.13 0.38 21.20
CA LEU A 63 -5.45 0.00 20.67
C LEU A 63 -5.71 0.68 19.32
N LEU A 64 -5.42 1.98 19.18
CA LEU A 64 -5.60 2.71 17.94
C LEU A 64 -4.60 2.28 16.86
N SER A 65 -3.36 1.94 17.21
CA SER A 65 -2.41 1.34 16.29
C SER A 65 -2.88 -0.01 15.75
N CYS A 66 -3.43 -0.87 16.61
CA CYS A 66 -4.05 -2.14 16.19
C CYS A 66 -5.26 -1.89 15.28
N LEU A 67 -6.13 -0.94 15.65
CA LEU A 67 -7.27 -0.54 14.82
C LEU A 67 -6.82 -0.04 13.44
N TYR A 68 -5.75 0.76 13.38
CA TYR A 68 -5.19 1.21 12.12
C TYR A 68 -4.77 0.04 11.22
N LEU A 69 -4.05 -0.96 11.76
CA LEU A 69 -3.67 -2.14 11.00
C LEU A 69 -4.89 -2.95 10.53
N ILE A 70 -5.93 -3.07 11.35
CA ILE A 70 -7.18 -3.75 10.98
C ILE A 70 -7.88 -3.02 9.84
N LEU A 71 -8.01 -1.69 9.93
CA LEU A 71 -8.63 -0.87 8.87
C LEU A 71 -7.82 -0.93 7.58
N LEU A 72 -6.50 -0.85 7.68
CA LEU A 72 -5.59 -1.01 6.55
C LEU A 72 -5.76 -2.39 5.89
N ALA A 73 -5.81 -3.45 6.68
CA ALA A 73 -6.05 -4.81 6.20
C ALA A 73 -7.41 -4.93 5.52
N ALA A 74 -8.47 -4.39 6.12
CA ALA A 74 -9.83 -4.45 5.59
C ALA A 74 -9.97 -3.71 4.24
N LEU A 75 -9.44 -2.49 4.14
CA LEU A 75 -9.42 -1.75 2.88
C LEU A 75 -8.60 -2.47 1.81
N THR A 76 -7.43 -2.98 2.18
CA THR A 76 -6.57 -3.71 1.25
C THR A 76 -7.15 -5.06 0.84
N TRP A 77 -7.90 -5.71 1.73
CA TRP A 77 -8.62 -6.93 1.41
C TRP A 77 -9.70 -6.68 0.36
N ASN A 78 -10.45 -5.58 0.50
CA ASN A 78 -11.44 -5.17 -0.50
C ASN A 78 -10.78 -4.82 -1.85
N LEU A 79 -9.61 -4.18 -1.82
CA LEU A 79 -8.77 -3.96 -2.99
C LEU A 79 -8.41 -5.29 -3.70
N GLY A 80 -8.10 -6.34 -2.93
CA GLY A 80 -7.74 -7.65 -3.45
C GLY A 80 -8.90 -8.41 -4.11
N LYS A 81 -10.15 -8.10 -3.74
CA LYS A 81 -11.35 -8.68 -4.37
C LYS A 81 -11.65 -8.10 -5.75
N ASP A 82 -11.20 -6.86 -6.02
CA ASP A 82 -11.40 -6.19 -7.31
C ASP A 82 -10.48 -6.79 -8.38
N SER A 83 -11.05 -7.54 -9.32
CA SER A 83 -10.32 -8.20 -10.41
C SER A 83 -9.70 -7.22 -11.41
N ARG A 84 -10.12 -5.94 -11.39
CA ARG A 84 -9.57 -4.91 -12.27
C ARG A 84 -8.17 -4.50 -11.85
N LEU A 85 -7.81 -4.57 -10.57
CA LEU A 85 -6.49 -4.17 -10.10
C LEU A 85 -5.48 -5.32 -10.24
N SER A 86 -4.32 -5.03 -10.83
CA SER A 86 -3.18 -5.96 -10.84
C SER A 86 -2.36 -5.82 -9.55
N LEU A 87 -1.45 -6.76 -9.29
CA LEU A 87 -0.47 -6.62 -8.19
C LEU A 87 0.41 -5.38 -8.36
N PRO A 88 0.94 -5.06 -9.57
CA PRO A 88 1.65 -3.79 -9.79
C PRO A 88 0.80 -2.55 -9.50
N ALA A 89 -0.47 -2.55 -9.90
CA ALA A 89 -1.38 -1.44 -9.59
C ALA A 89 -1.62 -1.29 -8.08
N THR A 90 -1.67 -2.41 -7.35
CA THR A 90 -1.73 -2.43 -5.88
C THR A 90 -0.45 -1.85 -5.26
N ALA A 91 0.72 -2.22 -5.78
CA ALA A 91 1.99 -1.66 -5.33
C ALA A 91 2.02 -0.14 -5.52
N VAL A 92 1.55 0.36 -6.67
CA VAL A 92 1.44 1.80 -6.93
C VAL A 92 0.49 2.49 -5.96
N ALA A 93 -0.67 1.90 -5.64
CA ALA A 93 -1.56 2.45 -4.62
C ALA A 93 -0.86 2.57 -3.25
N GLY A 94 -0.11 1.54 -2.84
CA GLY A 94 0.69 1.56 -1.61
C GLY A 94 1.83 2.60 -1.65
N LEU A 95 2.53 2.73 -2.78
CA LEU A 95 3.58 3.74 -2.98
C LEU A 95 3.02 5.16 -2.91
N ILE A 96 1.84 5.41 -3.48
CA ILE A 96 1.15 6.70 -3.38
C ILE A 96 0.80 6.99 -1.92
N ALA A 97 0.24 6.02 -1.21
CA ALA A 97 -0.14 6.16 0.20
C ALA A 97 1.06 6.44 1.13
N GLN A 98 2.24 5.94 0.79
CA GLN A 98 3.48 6.12 1.56
C GLN A 98 4.48 7.06 0.89
N LEU A 99 4.09 7.80 -0.15
CA LEU A 99 5.00 8.71 -0.85
C LEU A 99 5.65 9.72 0.11
N PRO A 100 4.90 10.37 1.03
CA PRO A 100 5.53 11.26 2.01
C PRO A 100 6.51 10.52 2.92
N GLY A 101 6.20 9.29 3.36
CA GLY A 101 7.10 8.47 4.16
C GLY A 101 8.42 8.14 3.45
N PHE A 102 8.38 7.80 2.17
CA PHE A 102 9.59 7.59 1.36
C PHE A 102 10.42 8.88 1.21
N LEU A 103 9.77 10.00 0.94
CA LEU A 103 10.45 11.30 0.82
C LEU A 103 11.11 11.71 2.16
N LEU A 104 10.40 11.53 3.27
CA LEU A 104 10.91 11.80 4.61
C LEU A 104 12.05 10.86 5.00
N THR A 105 12.02 9.61 4.54
CA THR A 105 13.11 8.65 4.73
C THR A 105 14.38 9.13 4.02
N ILE A 106 14.26 9.58 2.78
CA ILE A 106 15.39 10.14 2.02
C ILE A 106 15.90 11.42 2.69
N ALA A 107 15.00 12.35 3.05
CA ALA A 107 15.35 13.62 3.68
C ALA A 107 16.00 13.45 5.07
N SER A 108 15.64 12.40 5.80
CA SER A 108 16.20 12.12 7.13
C SER A 108 17.56 11.43 7.07
N ARG A 109 17.98 10.89 5.92
CA ARG A 109 19.20 10.07 5.78
C ARG A 109 20.43 10.73 6.39
N ASP A 110 20.73 11.97 6.01
CA ASP A 110 21.96 12.64 6.42
C ASP A 110 21.97 12.96 7.92
N SER A 111 20.79 13.15 8.51
CA SER A 111 20.64 13.36 9.96
C SER A 111 21.00 12.10 10.75
N TYR A 112 20.64 10.92 10.25
CA TYR A 112 20.98 9.64 10.88
C TYR A 112 22.40 9.14 10.58
N LEU A 113 23.02 9.63 9.50
CA LEU A 113 24.42 9.37 9.20
C LEU A 113 25.39 10.30 9.97
N GLY A 114 24.87 11.27 10.73
CA GLY A 114 25.68 12.28 11.41
C GLY A 114 26.34 13.28 10.44
N LEU A 115 25.82 13.38 9.21
CA LEU A 115 26.35 14.24 8.15
C LEU A 115 25.61 15.59 8.06
N ALA A 116 24.51 15.75 8.81
CA ALA A 116 23.72 16.98 8.78
C ALA A 116 24.49 18.14 9.44
N ALA A 117 24.69 19.22 8.67
CA ALA A 117 25.33 20.45 9.13
C ALA A 117 24.36 21.35 9.92
N GLY A 118 23.75 20.82 10.98
CA GLY A 118 22.84 21.56 11.87
C GLY A 118 21.60 20.79 12.30
N PRO A 119 20.75 21.39 13.17
CA PRO A 119 19.49 20.77 13.59
C PRO A 119 18.52 20.68 12.41
N THR A 120 18.05 19.46 12.12
CA THR A 120 17.07 19.18 11.07
C THR A 120 15.77 18.68 11.68
N TYR A 121 14.63 19.12 11.13
CA TYR A 121 13.31 18.67 11.57
C TYR A 121 12.86 17.35 10.89
N TRP A 122 13.59 16.87 9.88
CA TRP A 122 13.22 15.69 9.10
C TRP A 122 13.00 14.42 9.94
N PRO A 123 13.87 14.07 10.91
CA PRO A 123 13.65 12.90 11.75
C PRO A 123 12.37 12.98 12.57
N PHE A 124 12.02 14.18 13.06
CA PHE A 124 10.78 14.41 13.80
C PHE A 124 9.56 14.24 12.89
N VAL A 125 9.58 14.82 11.69
CA VAL A 125 8.47 14.69 10.74
C VAL A 125 8.32 13.24 10.26
N LEU A 126 9.42 12.50 10.11
CA LEU A 126 9.40 11.06 9.81
C LEU A 126 8.75 10.25 10.94
N GLN A 127 9.07 10.55 12.20
CA GLN A 127 8.42 9.94 13.37
C GLN A 127 6.93 10.27 13.41
N LEU A 128 6.58 11.53 13.16
CA LEU A 128 5.19 11.97 13.11
C LEU A 128 4.41 11.22 12.03
N TRP A 129 4.98 11.10 10.83
CA TRP A 129 4.39 10.32 9.74
C TRP A 129 4.13 8.87 10.15
N HIS A 130 5.13 8.22 10.76
CA HIS A 130 5.02 6.83 11.18
C HIS A 130 4.37 6.62 12.56
N THR A 131 3.76 7.64 13.15
CA THR A 131 3.14 7.56 14.49
C THR A 131 2.15 6.43 14.66
N PRO A 132 1.30 6.08 13.67
CA PRO A 132 0.39 4.94 13.79
C PRO A 132 1.07 3.59 14.04
N PHE A 133 2.38 3.47 13.75
CA PHE A 133 3.16 2.25 13.98
C PHE A 133 4.03 2.31 15.25
N LEU A 134 4.23 3.50 15.85
CA LEU A 134 5.16 3.66 16.96
C LEU A 134 4.80 2.83 18.20
N PRO A 135 3.53 2.77 18.65
CA PRO A 135 3.14 1.90 19.77
C PRO A 135 3.48 0.43 19.52
N LEU A 136 3.32 -0.06 18.30
CA LEU A 136 3.67 -1.43 17.94
C LEU A 136 5.18 -1.65 17.94
N LEU A 137 5.96 -0.69 17.44
CA LEU A 137 7.42 -0.75 17.51
C LEU A 137 7.92 -0.75 18.97
N SER A 138 7.22 -0.09 19.88
CA SER A 138 7.59 -0.05 21.30
C SER A 138 7.50 -1.41 22.01
N LEU A 139 6.74 -2.36 21.46
CA LEU A 139 6.63 -3.72 21.99
C LEU A 139 7.90 -4.55 21.77
N PHE A 140 8.79 -4.11 20.87
CA PHE A 140 10.02 -4.82 20.57
C PHE A 140 11.19 -4.24 21.37
N PRO A 141 12.01 -5.07 22.03
CA PRO A 141 13.18 -4.63 22.78
C PRO A 141 14.32 -4.28 21.81
N PHE A 142 14.20 -3.13 21.13
CA PHE A 142 15.25 -2.66 20.23
C PHE A 142 16.53 -2.32 21.01
N PRO A 143 17.70 -2.86 20.60
CA PRO A 143 18.95 -2.46 21.23
C PRO A 143 19.24 -0.98 20.99
N VAL A 144 19.98 -0.37 21.90
CA VAL A 144 20.55 0.97 21.70
C VAL A 144 21.96 0.79 21.14
N ALA A 145 22.23 1.35 19.97
CA ALA A 145 23.54 1.28 19.33
C ALA A 145 23.99 2.68 18.92
N GLY A 146 25.14 3.14 19.43
CA GLY A 146 25.68 4.47 19.13
C GLY A 146 24.80 5.62 19.64
N GLY A 147 24.13 5.45 20.79
CA GLY A 147 23.25 6.47 21.39
C GLY A 147 21.87 6.63 20.73
N LEU A 148 21.60 5.88 19.65
CA LEU A 148 20.31 5.86 18.97
C LEU A 148 19.61 4.51 19.19
N SER A 149 18.34 4.54 19.57
CA SER A 149 17.52 3.33 19.59
C SER A 149 17.37 2.78 18.16
N LEU A 150 17.61 1.48 17.97
CA LEU A 150 17.35 0.80 16.69
C LEU A 150 15.89 0.95 16.22
N ALA A 151 14.96 1.27 17.12
CA ALA A 151 13.57 1.61 16.79
C ALA A 151 13.48 2.76 15.78
N TYR A 152 14.37 3.76 15.86
CA TYR A 152 14.40 4.87 14.90
C TYR A 152 14.86 4.44 13.51
N ARG A 153 15.81 3.50 13.44
CA ARG A 153 16.24 2.92 12.16
C ARG A 153 15.14 2.07 11.53
N ALA A 154 14.29 1.44 12.34
CA ALA A 154 13.13 0.69 11.85
C ALA A 154 12.15 1.59 11.05
N LEU A 155 12.08 2.89 11.36
CA LEU A 155 11.21 3.83 10.64
C LEU A 155 11.55 3.95 9.15
N PHE A 156 12.82 3.80 8.77
CA PHE A 156 13.25 3.82 7.37
C PHE A 156 12.63 2.69 6.54
N PHE A 157 12.27 1.58 7.19
CA PHE A 157 11.71 0.41 6.54
C PHE A 157 10.19 0.38 6.58
N LEU A 158 9.54 1.19 7.43
CA LEU A 158 8.08 1.14 7.61
C LEU A 158 7.30 1.46 6.34
N SER A 159 7.74 2.43 5.53
CA SER A 159 7.11 2.74 4.23
C SER A 159 7.16 1.53 3.28
N GLY A 160 8.28 0.81 3.24
CA GLY A 160 8.41 -0.43 2.46
C GLY A 160 7.59 -1.59 3.05
N ALA A 161 7.64 -1.76 4.37
CA ALA A 161 6.88 -2.77 5.09
C ALA A 161 5.37 -2.61 4.89
N TYR A 162 4.88 -1.36 4.84
CA TYR A 162 3.49 -1.06 4.51
C TYR A 162 3.09 -1.59 3.12
N VAL A 163 3.89 -1.34 2.09
CA VAL A 163 3.61 -1.81 0.73
C VAL A 163 3.66 -3.35 0.67
N ILE A 164 4.63 -3.97 1.33
CA ILE A 164 4.76 -5.44 1.41
C ILE A 164 3.56 -6.05 2.13
N PHE A 165 3.14 -5.45 3.25
CA PHE A 165 1.94 -5.85 3.99
C PHE A 165 0.73 -5.83 3.06
N MET A 166 0.54 -4.75 2.31
CA MET A 166 -0.58 -4.64 1.38
C MET A 166 -0.56 -5.73 0.30
N LEU A 167 0.59 -5.95 -0.33
CA LEU A 167 0.74 -6.97 -1.36
C LEU A 167 0.46 -8.38 -0.82
N THR A 168 0.81 -8.62 0.44
CA THR A 168 0.52 -9.88 1.14
C THR A 168 -0.98 -10.05 1.35
N VAL A 169 -1.66 -9.03 1.88
CA VAL A 169 -3.12 -9.05 2.10
C VAL A 169 -3.88 -9.25 0.79
N VAL A 170 -3.49 -8.55 -0.29
CA VAL A 170 -4.11 -8.72 -1.62
C VAL A 170 -3.88 -10.14 -2.15
N SER A 171 -2.66 -10.67 -2.01
CA SER A 171 -2.33 -12.04 -2.43
C SER A 171 -3.19 -13.07 -1.71
N LEU A 172 -3.38 -12.91 -0.39
CA LEU A 172 -4.24 -13.77 0.43
C LEU A 172 -5.70 -13.67 0.02
N SER A 173 -6.23 -12.45 -0.16
CA SER A 173 -7.61 -12.23 -0.60
C SER A 173 -7.92 -12.90 -1.94
N ARG A 174 -6.97 -12.89 -2.88
CA ARG A 174 -7.13 -13.52 -4.20
C ARG A 174 -7.14 -15.04 -4.11
N LYS A 175 -6.24 -15.61 -3.30
CA LYS A 175 -6.21 -17.07 -3.06
C LYS A 175 -7.53 -17.56 -2.46
N GLN A 176 -8.13 -16.80 -1.55
CA GLN A 176 -9.44 -17.15 -0.98
C GLN A 176 -10.55 -17.15 -2.04
N LYS A 177 -10.56 -16.17 -2.96
CA LYS A 177 -11.53 -16.11 -4.07
C LYS A 177 -11.39 -17.28 -5.05
N GLN A 178 -10.17 -17.81 -5.21
CA GLN A 178 -9.86 -18.92 -6.11
C GLN A 178 -10.11 -20.30 -5.52
N ARG A 179 -10.32 -20.43 -4.21
CA ARG A 179 -10.75 -21.71 -3.63
C ARG A 179 -12.25 -21.87 -3.94
N PRO A 180 -12.66 -22.69 -4.93
CA PRO A 180 -14.06 -23.04 -5.08
C PRO A 180 -14.51 -23.66 -3.75
N LEU A 181 -15.74 -23.37 -3.35
CA LEU A 181 -16.41 -24.02 -2.22
C LEU A 181 -16.47 -25.51 -2.54
N ALA A 182 -15.45 -26.26 -2.10
CA ALA A 182 -15.49 -27.70 -2.01
C ALA A 182 -16.41 -28.00 -0.82
N SER A 183 -17.71 -27.96 -1.09
CA SER A 183 -18.80 -28.33 -0.19
C SER A 183 -19.88 -29.01 -1.01
#